data_AF-A0A1H1VQZ5-F1
#
_entry.id   AF-A0A1H1VQZ5-F1
#
_cell.length_a   1.000
_cell.length_b   1.000
_cell.length_c   1.000
_cell.angle_alpha   90.00
_cell.angle_beta   90.00
_cell.angle_gamma   90.00
#
_symmetry.space_group_name_H-M   'P 1'
#
loop_
_entity.id
_entity.type
_entity.pdbx_description
1 polymer ?
#
loop_
_entity_poly.entity_id
_entity_poly.type
_entity_poly.pdbx_seq_one_letter_code
_entity_poly.pdbx_strand_id
1 'polypeptide(L)'
;MEIQPGRGVAAARIGETRETVENRLGPPMHPGKVSRAVYDIGRLLVISYTGDDLVELVELPHDAGRGDEAFLDGVQLTWRLLDDVVADLAAKGYRYEQDESSSFLFEAGFVLFSAGSRTPRDLGLDAVENASRSVCEGVSVGPYEYFAAEPTEEQVAAWEREFEAAVAAMDADESMRKFRGLLE
;
A
#
# COMPACT_ATOMS: atom_id res chain seq x y z
N MET A 1 4.36 13.93 0.89
CA MET A 1 3.66 13.78 -0.40
C MET A 1 2.16 13.91 -0.18
N GLU A 2 1.50 14.81 -0.89
CA GLU A 2 0.04 14.97 -0.83
C GLU A 2 -0.67 13.87 -1.64
N ILE A 3 -1.65 13.19 -1.04
CA ILE A 3 -2.52 12.27 -1.78
C ILE A 3 -3.69 13.03 -2.42
N GLN A 4 -4.24 12.44 -3.47
CA GLN A 4 -5.47 12.88 -4.11
C GLN A 4 -6.50 11.76 -3.96
N PRO A 5 -7.43 11.83 -2.99
CA PRO A 5 -8.41 10.79 -2.72
C PRO A 5 -9.12 10.33 -4.01
N GLY A 6 -9.21 9.01 -4.21
CA GLY A 6 -9.82 8.43 -5.41
C GLY A 6 -8.97 8.53 -6.70
N ARG A 7 -7.84 9.24 -6.66
CA ARG A 7 -7.11 9.66 -7.87
C ARG A 7 -5.62 9.31 -7.87
N GLY A 8 -5.06 8.91 -6.73
CA GLY A 8 -3.64 8.57 -6.59
C GLY A 8 -2.83 9.74 -6.04
N VAL A 9 -1.65 9.99 -6.60
CA VAL A 9 -0.71 11.04 -6.17
C VAL A 9 -0.15 11.79 -7.39
N ALA A 10 0.60 12.87 -7.17
CA ALA A 10 1.22 13.59 -8.29
C ALA A 10 2.16 12.73 -9.14
N ALA A 11 2.79 11.71 -8.55
CA ALA A 11 3.70 10.79 -9.24
C ALA A 11 2.96 9.77 -10.15
N ALA A 12 1.76 9.33 -9.77
CA ALA A 12 0.95 8.36 -10.51
C ALA A 12 -0.53 8.53 -10.19
N ARG A 13 -1.35 8.63 -11.23
CA ARG A 13 -2.81 8.76 -11.11
C ARG A 13 -3.50 7.48 -11.55
N ILE A 14 -4.64 7.19 -10.92
CA ILE A 14 -5.52 6.08 -11.33
C ILE A 14 -5.90 6.26 -12.81
N GLY A 15 -5.81 5.17 -13.57
CA GLY A 15 -6.08 5.11 -15.00
C GLY A 15 -4.92 5.55 -15.91
N GLU A 16 -3.79 6.03 -15.37
CA GLU A 16 -2.59 6.27 -16.20
C GLU A 16 -1.99 4.95 -16.70
N THR A 17 -1.39 4.94 -17.88
CA THR A 17 -0.67 3.75 -18.37
C THR A 17 0.66 3.59 -17.64
N ARG A 18 1.11 2.35 -17.47
CA ARG A 18 2.47 2.03 -16.96
C ARG A 18 3.54 2.80 -17.73
N GLU A 19 3.45 2.84 -19.06
CA GLU A 19 4.38 3.60 -19.90
C GLU A 19 4.43 5.08 -19.52
N THR A 20 3.27 5.71 -19.27
CA THR A 20 3.21 7.12 -18.86
C THR A 20 3.87 7.35 -17.51
N VAL A 21 3.66 6.43 -16.57
CA VAL A 21 4.29 6.47 -15.24
C VAL A 21 5.80 6.28 -15.34
N GLU A 22 6.26 5.28 -16.09
CA GLU A 22 7.69 4.96 -16.21
C GLU A 22 8.45 6.03 -17.01
N ASN A 23 7.82 6.68 -18.00
CA ASN A 23 8.39 7.85 -18.67
C ASN A 23 8.62 9.03 -17.70
N ARG A 24 7.83 9.11 -16.62
CA ARG A 24 7.93 10.15 -15.60
C ARG A 24 8.90 9.79 -14.47
N LEU A 25 8.84 8.56 -13.99
CA LEU A 25 9.53 8.11 -12.77
C LEU A 25 10.82 7.33 -13.06
N GLY A 26 11.01 6.88 -14.30
CA GLY A 26 11.99 5.86 -14.63
C GLY A 26 11.44 4.44 -14.39
N PRO A 27 12.25 3.41 -14.69
CA PRO A 27 11.86 2.03 -14.49
C PRO A 27 11.68 1.73 -12.98
N PRO A 28 10.79 0.78 -12.63
CA PRO A 28 10.59 0.41 -11.23
C PRO A 28 11.86 -0.22 -10.64
N MET A 29 12.11 0.05 -9.37
CA MET A 29 13.14 -0.64 -8.57
C MET A 29 12.84 -2.14 -8.48
N HIS A 30 11.56 -2.49 -8.32
CA HIS A 30 11.08 -3.85 -8.44
C HIS A 30 9.87 -3.89 -9.37
N PRO A 31 9.95 -4.54 -10.53
CA PRO A 31 8.80 -4.67 -11.44
C PRO A 31 7.70 -5.60 -10.88
N GLY A 32 7.96 -6.28 -9.75
CA GLY A 32 7.10 -7.24 -9.05
C GLY A 32 6.58 -8.37 -9.94
N LYS A 33 5.53 -9.06 -9.48
CA LYS A 33 4.83 -10.10 -10.26
C LYS A 33 3.78 -9.40 -11.13
N VAL A 34 4.02 -9.33 -12.43
CA VAL A 34 3.15 -8.90 -13.56
C VAL A 34 2.37 -7.57 -13.35
N SER A 35 1.52 -7.45 -12.35
CA SER A 35 0.61 -6.32 -12.09
C SER A 35 1.10 -5.32 -11.04
N ARG A 36 2.11 -5.62 -10.20
CA ARG A 36 2.54 -4.72 -9.12
C ARG A 36 3.97 -4.27 -9.26
N ALA A 37 4.23 -2.96 -9.22
CA ALA A 37 5.57 -2.40 -9.32
C ALA A 37 5.91 -1.48 -8.13
N VAL A 38 7.19 -1.46 -7.75
CA VAL A 38 7.73 -0.61 -6.68
C VAL A 38 8.72 0.37 -7.29
N TYR A 39 8.50 1.65 -7.03
CA TYR A 39 9.34 2.76 -7.46
C TYR A 39 10.03 3.38 -6.25
N ASP A 40 11.29 3.77 -6.44
CA ASP A 40 12.00 4.65 -5.50
C ASP A 40 11.99 6.06 -6.08
N ILE A 41 11.18 6.94 -5.48
CA ILE A 41 11.05 8.34 -5.88
C ILE A 41 11.58 9.28 -4.79
N GLY A 42 12.55 8.81 -4.00
CA GLY A 42 12.94 9.40 -2.71
C GLY A 42 12.21 8.73 -1.53
N ARG A 43 11.04 8.15 -1.82
CA ARG A 43 10.28 7.23 -0.98
C ARG A 43 9.81 6.03 -1.77
N LEU A 44 9.34 5.02 -1.05
CA LEU A 44 8.61 3.91 -1.66
C LEU A 44 7.24 4.38 -2.18
N LEU A 45 7.02 4.12 -3.47
CA LEU A 45 5.74 4.22 -4.14
C LEU A 45 5.43 2.84 -4.73
N VAL A 46 4.31 2.26 -4.34
CA VAL A 46 3.87 0.97 -4.88
C VAL A 46 2.65 1.19 -5.75
N ILE A 47 2.66 0.63 -6.95
CA ILE A 47 1.57 0.78 -7.91
C ILE A 47 1.09 -0.61 -8.31
N SER A 48 -0.21 -0.84 -8.18
CA SER A 48 -0.88 -1.97 -8.82
C SER A 48 -1.49 -1.51 -10.13
N TYR A 49 -1.37 -2.35 -11.15
CA TYR A 49 -1.87 -2.14 -12.48
C TYR A 49 -2.91 -3.22 -12.81
N THR A 50 -3.95 -2.83 -13.54
CA THR A 50 -4.89 -3.76 -14.17
C THR A 50 -4.17 -4.64 -15.21
N GLY A 51 -4.85 -5.68 -15.72
CA GLY A 51 -4.35 -6.49 -16.84
C GLY A 51 -4.04 -5.69 -18.13
N ASP A 52 -4.63 -4.51 -18.31
CA ASP A 52 -4.39 -3.60 -19.43
C ASP A 52 -3.30 -2.55 -19.14
N ASP A 53 -2.46 -2.77 -18.11
CA ASP A 53 -1.37 -1.87 -17.70
C ASP A 53 -1.81 -0.45 -17.30
N LEU A 54 -3.04 -0.29 -16.83
CA LEU A 54 -3.55 0.94 -16.23
C LEU A 54 -3.37 0.94 -14.72
N VAL A 55 -2.95 2.06 -14.14
CA VAL A 55 -2.85 2.24 -12.67
C VAL A 55 -4.22 2.01 -12.04
N GLU A 56 -4.28 1.05 -11.14
CA GLU A 56 -5.49 0.66 -10.42
C GLU A 56 -5.46 1.13 -8.96
N LEU A 57 -4.28 1.03 -8.34
CA LEU A 57 -4.06 1.39 -6.95
C LEU A 57 -2.68 2.03 -6.78
N VAL A 58 -2.61 3.04 -5.92
CA VAL A 58 -1.35 3.64 -5.49
C VAL A 58 -1.21 3.50 -3.99
N GLU A 59 -0.10 2.93 -3.53
CA GLU A 59 0.21 2.83 -2.10
C GLU A 59 1.47 3.62 -1.76
N LEU A 60 1.40 4.33 -0.65
CA LEU A 60 2.49 5.08 -0.05
C LEU A 60 2.81 4.47 1.33
N PRO A 61 3.54 3.34 1.37
CA PRO A 61 4.04 2.82 2.63
C PRO A 61 5.04 3.82 3.23
N HIS A 62 5.09 3.85 4.55
CA HIS A 62 6.11 4.55 5.30
C HIS A 62 7.29 3.63 5.53
N ASP A 63 8.47 4.12 5.15
CA ASP A 63 9.74 3.48 5.49
C ASP A 63 10.49 4.37 6.49
N ALA A 64 10.75 3.81 7.68
CA ALA A 64 11.42 4.53 8.75
C ALA A 64 12.85 4.90 8.30
N GLY A 65 13.14 6.19 8.26
CA GLY A 65 14.47 6.70 7.89
C GLY A 65 14.57 7.36 6.51
N ARG A 66 13.50 7.33 5.69
CA ARG A 66 13.45 8.07 4.42
C ARG A 66 12.70 9.40 4.47
N GLY A 67 12.06 9.73 5.60
CA GLY A 67 11.61 11.10 5.91
C GLY A 67 10.51 11.66 5.01
N ASP A 68 9.64 10.81 4.47
CA ASP A 68 8.60 11.23 3.54
C ASP A 68 7.22 10.78 4.00
N GLU A 69 6.49 11.65 4.68
CA GLU A 69 5.14 11.38 5.15
C GLU A 69 4.11 11.60 4.04
N ALA A 70 3.01 10.85 4.06
CA ALA A 70 1.84 11.16 3.24
C ALA A 70 0.99 12.23 3.95
N PHE A 71 0.34 13.10 3.18
CA PHE A 71 -0.48 14.20 3.67
C PHE A 71 -1.81 14.27 2.92
N LEU A 72 -2.84 14.77 3.60
CA LEU A 72 -4.13 15.16 3.01
C LEU A 72 -4.68 16.38 3.74
N ASP A 73 -4.93 17.47 3.01
CA ASP A 73 -5.56 18.70 3.53
C ASP A 73 -4.86 19.26 4.78
N GLY A 74 -3.52 19.15 4.77
CA GLY A 74 -2.63 19.57 5.86
C GLY A 74 -2.54 18.61 7.04
N VAL A 75 -3.22 17.45 7.00
CA VAL A 75 -3.08 16.37 7.99
C VAL A 75 -1.97 15.44 7.55
N GLN A 76 -0.96 15.23 8.41
CA GLN A 76 0.02 14.17 8.23
C GLN A 76 -0.65 12.82 8.47
N LEU A 77 -0.58 11.93 7.49
CA LEU A 77 -1.23 10.62 7.49
C LEU A 77 -0.33 9.54 8.09
N THR A 78 0.90 9.42 7.61
CA THR A 78 1.81 8.32 7.99
C THR A 78 2.74 8.70 9.12
N TRP A 79 3.29 7.69 9.82
CA TRP A 79 4.23 7.85 10.93
C TRP A 79 3.64 8.61 12.13
N ARG A 80 2.37 8.32 12.41
CA ARG A 80 1.59 8.80 13.55
C ARG A 80 0.73 7.66 14.07
N LEU A 81 0.13 7.83 15.25
CA LEU A 81 -0.87 6.87 15.71
C LEU A 81 -2.09 6.92 14.80
N LEU A 82 -2.55 5.74 14.38
CA LEU A 82 -3.57 5.59 13.35
C LEU A 82 -4.90 6.22 13.77
N ASP A 83 -5.30 6.02 15.02
CA ASP A 83 -6.51 6.60 15.60
C ASP A 83 -6.44 8.14 15.69
N ASP A 84 -5.29 8.73 16.00
CA ASP A 84 -5.11 10.19 15.99
C ASP A 84 -5.27 10.77 14.58
N VAL A 85 -4.73 10.09 13.56
CA VAL A 85 -4.86 10.50 12.15
C VAL A 85 -6.32 10.44 11.71
N VAL A 86 -7.01 9.34 12.05
CA VAL A 86 -8.44 9.18 11.77
C VAL A 86 -9.27 10.27 12.44
N ALA A 87 -8.96 10.61 13.70
CA ALA A 87 -9.64 11.70 14.42
C ALA A 87 -9.42 13.07 13.75
N ASP A 88 -8.20 13.38 13.32
CA ASP A 88 -7.89 14.63 12.61
C ASP A 88 -8.64 14.73 11.26
N LEU A 89 -8.72 13.64 10.51
CA LEU A 89 -9.47 13.58 9.26
C LEU A 89 -10.99 13.68 9.50
N ALA A 90 -11.50 13.02 10.53
CA ALA A 90 -12.91 13.14 10.92
C ALA A 90 -13.27 14.58 11.29
N ALA A 91 -12.39 15.28 12.00
CA ALA A 91 -12.56 16.70 12.33
C ALA A 91 -12.57 17.61 11.09
N LYS A 92 -11.95 17.17 9.98
CA LYS A 92 -12.01 17.83 8.67
C LYS A 92 -13.26 17.46 7.86
N GLY A 93 -14.07 16.51 8.33
CA GLY A 93 -15.31 16.08 7.70
C GLY A 93 -15.18 14.84 6.81
N TYR A 94 -14.03 14.15 6.82
CA TYR A 94 -13.89 12.90 6.08
C TYR A 94 -14.66 11.77 6.77
N ARG A 95 -15.56 11.13 6.02
CA ARG A 95 -16.32 9.96 6.48
C ARG A 95 -15.52 8.69 6.23
N TYR A 96 -15.58 7.78 7.21
CA TYR A 96 -14.86 6.52 7.16
C TYR A 96 -15.66 5.40 7.80
N GLU A 97 -15.30 4.18 7.42
CA GLU A 97 -15.67 2.95 8.07
C GLU A 97 -14.41 2.22 8.52
N GLN A 98 -14.51 1.50 9.64
CA GLN A 98 -13.46 0.59 10.05
C GLN A 98 -13.68 -0.72 9.32
N ASP A 99 -12.74 -1.07 8.44
CA ASP A 99 -12.80 -2.26 7.60
C ASP A 99 -12.24 -3.47 8.37
N GLU A 100 -10.99 -3.37 8.82
CA GLU A 100 -10.37 -4.35 9.72
C GLU A 100 -9.90 -3.72 11.04
N SER A 101 -9.39 -4.56 11.94
CA SER A 101 -8.82 -4.08 13.21
C SER A 101 -7.67 -3.08 13.03
N SER A 102 -7.03 -3.06 11.86
CA SER A 102 -5.84 -2.26 11.55
C SER A 102 -5.98 -1.40 10.28
N SER A 103 -7.19 -1.21 9.76
CA SER A 103 -7.46 -0.40 8.56
C SER A 103 -8.71 0.46 8.68
N PHE A 104 -8.69 1.63 8.02
CA PHE A 104 -9.82 2.55 7.95
C PHE A 104 -10.03 2.98 6.51
N LEU A 105 -11.19 2.63 5.95
CA LEU A 105 -11.62 2.99 4.60
C LEU A 105 -12.38 4.31 4.64
N PHE A 106 -11.92 5.28 3.85
CA PHE A 106 -12.58 6.57 3.70
C PHE A 106 -13.38 6.61 2.40
N GLU A 107 -14.62 7.11 2.47
CA GLU A 107 -15.52 7.26 1.31
C GLU A 107 -14.90 8.09 0.16
N ALA A 108 -13.90 8.91 0.48
CA ALA A 108 -13.18 9.72 -0.49
C ALA A 108 -12.25 8.90 -1.41
N GLY A 109 -12.09 7.59 -1.19
CA GLY A 109 -11.27 6.71 -2.03
C GLY A 109 -9.83 6.59 -1.55
N PHE A 110 -9.64 6.30 -0.26
CA PHE A 110 -8.36 5.88 0.29
C PHE A 110 -8.54 5.03 1.55
N VAL A 111 -7.53 4.23 1.86
CA VAL A 111 -7.45 3.40 3.07
C VAL A 111 -6.20 3.76 3.84
N LEU A 112 -6.35 4.08 5.12
CA LEU A 112 -5.22 4.12 6.05
C LEU A 112 -5.03 2.74 6.66
N PHE A 113 -3.78 2.31 6.79
CA PHE A 113 -3.48 0.99 7.35
C PHE A 113 -2.28 0.99 8.29
N SER A 114 -2.29 0.01 9.19
CA SER A 114 -1.17 -0.43 9.99
C SER A 114 -0.80 -1.85 9.55
N ALA A 115 0.47 -2.06 9.22
CA ALA A 115 0.98 -3.40 8.87
C ALA A 115 1.41 -4.20 10.12
N GLY A 116 1.39 -3.57 11.31
CA GLY A 116 1.88 -4.15 12.56
C GLY A 116 3.40 -4.27 12.62
N SER A 117 4.13 -3.70 11.66
CA SER A 117 5.60 -3.75 11.65
C SER A 117 6.21 -2.64 12.52
N ARG A 118 5.39 -1.68 12.94
CA ARG A 118 5.80 -0.54 13.78
C ARG A 118 4.95 -0.44 15.03
N THR A 119 5.56 0.13 16.05
CA THR A 119 4.99 0.33 17.37
C THR A 119 5.08 1.80 17.78
N PRO A 120 4.28 2.26 18.75
CA PRO A 120 4.41 3.62 19.27
C PRO A 120 5.80 3.96 19.80
N ARG A 121 6.59 2.95 20.21
CA ARG A 121 7.99 3.16 20.61
C ARG A 121 8.84 3.70 19.47
N ASP A 122 8.57 3.29 18.23
CA ASP A 122 9.28 3.79 17.06
C ASP A 122 9.01 5.29 16.81
N LEU A 123 7.88 5.80 17.31
CA LEU A 123 7.54 7.23 17.33
C LEU A 123 8.15 7.98 18.54
N GLY A 124 8.91 7.29 19.40
CA GLY A 124 9.43 7.86 20.65
C GLY A 124 8.39 7.99 21.76
N LEU A 125 7.24 7.34 21.63
CA LEU A 125 6.17 7.37 22.64
C LEU A 125 6.37 6.30 23.70
N ASP A 126 5.81 6.54 24.89
CA ASP A 126 5.80 5.55 25.95
C ASP A 126 5.01 4.31 25.51
N ALA A 127 5.70 3.18 25.49
CA ALA A 127 5.16 1.90 25.04
C ALA A 127 4.14 1.31 26.02
N VAL A 128 4.08 1.74 27.28
CA VAL A 128 3.11 1.23 28.27
C VAL A 128 1.76 1.90 28.05
N GLU A 129 1.73 3.22 27.93
CA GLU A 129 0.49 3.99 27.73
C GLU A 129 -0.12 3.74 26.36
N ASN A 130 0.72 3.47 25.35
CA ASN A 130 0.28 3.32 23.97
C ASN A 130 0.38 1.88 23.45
N ALA A 131 0.62 0.88 24.31
CA ALA A 131 0.95 -0.50 23.91
C ALA A 131 0.01 -1.11 22.85
N SER A 132 -1.28 -0.76 22.92
CA SER A 132 -2.34 -1.29 22.05
C SER A 132 -2.65 -0.42 20.84
N ARG A 133 -1.98 0.73 20.68
CA ARG A 133 -2.27 1.70 19.61
C ARG A 133 -1.41 1.40 18.39
N SER A 134 -2.05 1.33 17.24
CA SER A 134 -1.40 1.06 15.95
C SER A 134 -0.78 2.32 15.37
N VAL A 135 0.35 2.16 14.68
CA VAL A 135 0.97 3.25 13.90
C VAL A 135 0.38 3.22 12.49
N CYS A 136 0.03 4.38 11.94
CA CYS A 136 -0.31 4.50 10.53
C CYS A 136 0.96 4.30 9.68
N GLU A 137 1.10 3.11 9.13
CA GLU A 137 2.27 2.68 8.36
C GLU A 137 2.12 2.94 6.88
N GLY A 138 0.93 3.24 6.38
CA GLY A 138 0.77 3.60 4.99
C GLY A 138 -0.64 4.06 4.65
N VAL A 139 -0.77 4.49 3.39
CA VAL A 139 -2.04 4.83 2.77
C VAL A 139 -2.12 4.23 1.38
N SER A 140 -3.25 3.61 1.07
CA SER A 140 -3.59 3.12 -0.27
C SER A 140 -4.67 4.03 -0.85
N VAL A 141 -4.51 4.43 -2.11
CA VAL A 141 -5.35 5.42 -2.79
C VAL A 141 -5.84 4.83 -4.10
N GLY A 142 -7.15 4.81 -4.29
CA GLY A 142 -7.83 4.22 -5.44
C GLY A 142 -9.31 4.60 -5.46
N PRO A 143 -10.07 4.27 -6.51
CA PRO A 143 -11.51 4.48 -6.54
C PRO A 143 -12.17 3.86 -5.30
N TYR A 144 -13.22 4.47 -4.74
CA TYR A 144 -13.86 3.93 -3.54
C TYR A 144 -14.36 2.49 -3.75
N GLU A 145 -14.88 2.23 -4.95
CA GLU A 145 -15.37 0.92 -5.38
C GLU A 145 -14.28 -0.15 -5.42
N TYR A 146 -13.01 0.24 -5.55
CA TYR A 146 -11.89 -0.70 -5.47
C TYR A 146 -11.80 -1.33 -4.07
N PHE A 147 -12.16 -0.58 -3.03
CA PHE A 147 -12.09 -1.03 -1.63
C PHE A 147 -13.43 -1.57 -1.13
N ALA A 148 -14.54 -0.95 -1.52
CA ALA A 148 -15.86 -1.27 -0.99
C ALA A 148 -16.52 -2.47 -1.69
N ALA A 149 -16.04 -2.88 -2.85
CA ALA A 149 -16.59 -4.04 -3.54
C ALA A 149 -16.16 -5.33 -2.84
N GLU A 150 -17.12 -6.15 -2.42
CA GLU A 150 -16.82 -7.55 -2.13
C GLU A 150 -16.20 -8.17 -3.38
N PRO A 151 -15.06 -8.88 -3.26
CA PRO A 151 -14.47 -9.58 -4.40
C PRO A 151 -15.51 -10.53 -5.00
N THR A 152 -15.74 -10.42 -6.30
CA THR A 152 -16.58 -11.38 -7.00
C THR A 152 -15.95 -12.77 -6.92
N GLU A 153 -16.76 -13.84 -7.03
CA GLU A 153 -16.25 -15.22 -7.04
C GLU A 153 -15.16 -15.43 -8.11
N GLU A 154 -15.27 -14.73 -9.24
CA GLU A 154 -14.27 -14.77 -10.32
C GLU A 154 -12.95 -14.10 -9.93
N GLN A 155 -13.01 -12.97 -9.20
CA GLN A 155 -11.83 -12.31 -8.65
C GLN A 155 -11.17 -13.14 -7.57
N VAL A 156 -11.95 -13.78 -6.68
CA VAL A 156 -11.43 -14.72 -5.68
C VAL A 156 -10.73 -15.90 -6.38
N ALA A 157 -11.37 -16.53 -7.36
CA ALA A 157 -10.80 -17.65 -8.09
C ALA A 157 -9.58 -17.26 -8.95
N ALA A 158 -9.51 -16.02 -9.44
CA ALA A 158 -8.31 -15.49 -10.10
C ALA A 158 -7.16 -15.32 -9.10
N TRP A 159 -7.44 -14.75 -7.93
CA TRP A 159 -6.46 -14.54 -6.89
C TRP A 159 -5.92 -15.84 -6.32
N GLU A 160 -6.78 -16.84 -6.11
CA GLU A 160 -6.38 -18.19 -5.71
C GLU A 160 -5.45 -18.84 -6.73
N ARG A 161 -5.74 -18.73 -8.04
CA ARG A 161 -4.86 -19.24 -9.10
C ARG A 161 -3.52 -18.52 -9.13
N GLU A 162 -3.51 -17.19 -8.96
CA GLU A 162 -2.27 -16.43 -8.87
C GLU A 162 -1.45 -16.81 -7.64
N PHE A 163 -2.11 -17.03 -6.50
CA PHE A 163 -1.48 -17.47 -5.27
C PHE A 163 -0.88 -18.89 -5.40
N GLU A 164 -1.62 -19.84 -5.98
CA GLU A 164 -1.11 -21.18 -6.27
C GLU A 164 0.08 -21.15 -7.23
N ALA A 165 0.00 -20.36 -8.31
CA ALA A 165 1.12 -20.19 -9.23
C ALA A 165 2.34 -19.54 -8.55
N ALA A 166 2.11 -18.58 -7.65
CA ALA A 166 3.14 -17.94 -6.85
C ALA A 166 3.83 -18.92 -5.90
N VAL A 167 3.06 -19.77 -5.20
CA VAL A 167 3.59 -20.81 -4.30
C VAL A 167 4.38 -21.84 -5.09
N ALA A 168 3.84 -22.33 -6.21
CA ALA A 168 4.53 -23.30 -7.06
C ALA A 168 5.86 -22.77 -7.61
N ALA A 169 5.92 -21.47 -7.96
CA ALA A 169 7.16 -20.84 -8.41
C ALA A 169 8.20 -20.72 -7.28
N MET A 170 7.78 -20.50 -6.04
CA MET A 170 8.68 -20.46 -4.87
C MET A 170 9.23 -21.84 -4.53
N ASP A 171 8.38 -22.87 -4.55
CA ASP A 171 8.79 -24.26 -4.34
C ASP A 171 9.80 -24.71 -5.41
N ALA A 172 9.58 -24.29 -6.66
CA ALA A 172 10.51 -24.55 -7.76
C ALA A 172 11.87 -23.85 -7.56
N ASP A 173 11.89 -22.59 -7.11
CA ASP A 173 13.12 -21.84 -6.84
C ASP A 173 13.90 -22.40 -5.63
N GLU A 174 13.20 -22.77 -4.55
CA GLU A 174 13.82 -23.41 -3.38
C GLU A 174 14.40 -24.79 -3.73
N SER A 175 13.66 -25.58 -4.53
CA SER A 175 14.13 -26.87 -5.03
C SER A 175 15.37 -26.74 -5.90
N MET A 176 15.42 -25.72 -6.77
CA MET A 176 16.57 -25.42 -7.62
C MET A 176 17.79 -24.94 -6.83
N ARG A 177 17.60 -24.13 -5.78
CA ARG A 177 18.68 -23.75 -4.85
C ARG A 177 19.27 -24.95 -4.11
N LYS A 178 18.42 -25.84 -3.57
CA LYS A 178 18.88 -27.06 -2.88
C LYS A 178 19.64 -27.99 -3.83
N PHE A 179 19.15 -28.16 -5.07
CA PHE A 179 19.82 -28.97 -6.07
C PHE A 179 21.19 -28.41 -6.47
N ARG A 180 21.32 -27.09 -6.62
CA ARG A 180 22.60 -26.44 -6.95
C ARG A 180 23.61 -26.52 -5.79
N GLY A 181 23.17 -26.37 -4.55
CA GLY A 181 24.03 -26.54 -3.37
C GLY A 181 24.46 -27.98 -3.07
N LEU A 182 23.84 -28.98 -3.73
CA LEU A 182 24.24 -30.38 -3.70
C LEU A 182 25.29 -30.75 -4.78
N LEU A 183 25.51 -29.86 -5.74
CA LEU A 183 26.44 -30.03 -6.86
C LEU A 183 27.77 -29.26 -6.67
N GLU A 184 27.90 -28.50 -5.58
CA GLU A 184 29.13 -27.82 -5.13
C GLU A 184 29.80 -28.59 -4.00
#